data_AF-A0AB34X095-F1
#
_entry.id   AF-A0AB34X095-F1
#
_cell.length_a   1.000
_cell.length_b   1.000
_cell.length_c   1.000
_cell.angle_alpha   90.00
_cell.angle_beta   90.00
_cell.angle_gamma   90.00
#
_symmetry.space_group_name_H-M   'P 1'
#
loop_
_entity.id
_entity.type
_entity.pdbx_description
1 polymer ?
#
loop_
_entity_poly.entity_id
_entity_poly.type
_entity_poly.pdbx_seq_one_letter_code
_entity_poly.pdbx_strand_id
1 'polypeptide(L)'
;MNNFYPLENRELLSTTPMPDGGTSCFYRTNSGFETDILSPDGFLVSRGSLGPDSAPIESTSQPSLVHWNRQGQVTFVSFRPNSRQVKRYFRDTSAPLTTGYALVAGQLLPTSYYALDPGSGEIDQTFVSYWASGAVSAITTYCANGDAWLTRYNEDGTALDQHFFKDGMEVPLPENPGAPYKGDTGNS
;
A
#
# COMPACT_ATOMS: atom_id res chain seq x y z
N MET A 1 -11.76 22.22 1.43
CA MET A 1 -12.63 21.93 0.26
C MET A 1 -12.29 20.51 -0.20
N ASN A 2 -13.26 19.61 -0.06
CA ASN A 2 -13.17 18.21 -0.47
C ASN A 2 -13.30 18.15 -1.99
N ASN A 3 -12.21 17.85 -2.70
CA ASN A 3 -12.24 17.64 -4.15
C ASN A 3 -12.29 16.13 -4.46
N PHE A 4 -13.42 15.49 -4.14
CA PHE A 4 -13.88 14.41 -5.00
C PHE A 4 -14.52 15.09 -6.21
N TYR A 5 -13.76 15.25 -7.30
CA TYR A 5 -14.27 15.86 -8.52
C TYR A 5 -15.36 14.97 -9.15
N PRO A 6 -16.51 15.53 -9.56
CA PRO A 6 -17.47 14.83 -10.40
C PRO A 6 -16.91 14.64 -11.83
N LEU A 7 -17.13 13.45 -12.40
CA LEU A 7 -16.54 12.92 -13.64
C LEU A 7 -17.34 13.34 -14.89
N GLU A 8 -17.18 14.58 -15.36
CA GLU A 8 -17.87 15.04 -16.58
C GLU A 8 -16.96 15.27 -17.80
N ASN A 9 -15.64 15.08 -17.68
CA ASN A 9 -14.69 15.29 -18.79
C ASN A 9 -13.71 14.13 -18.94
N ARG A 10 -14.19 13.01 -19.48
CA ARG A 10 -13.34 11.89 -19.88
C ARG A 10 -13.63 11.46 -21.32
N GLU A 11 -12.58 11.29 -22.10
CA GLU A 11 -12.61 10.81 -23.48
C GLU A 11 -12.26 9.32 -23.48
N LEU A 12 -13.17 8.46 -23.95
CA LEU A 12 -12.87 7.04 -24.12
C LEU A 12 -11.87 6.87 -25.27
N LEU A 13 -10.67 6.38 -24.97
CA LEU A 13 -9.61 6.15 -25.95
C LEU A 13 -9.67 4.75 -26.56
N SER A 14 -9.93 3.74 -25.73
CA SER A 14 -9.97 2.35 -26.22
C SER A 14 -10.78 1.45 -25.31
N THR A 15 -11.31 0.38 -25.87
CA THR A 15 -11.84 -0.75 -25.12
C THR A 15 -11.08 -2.03 -25.45
N THR A 16 -10.94 -2.92 -24.48
CA THR A 16 -10.29 -4.22 -24.65
C THR A 16 -11.16 -5.30 -23.99
N PRO A 17 -11.62 -6.30 -24.76
CA PRO A 17 -12.36 -7.43 -24.21
C PRO A 17 -11.49 -8.20 -23.20
N MET A 18 -12.08 -8.55 -22.07
CA MET A 18 -11.42 -9.32 -21.02
C MET A 18 -11.76 -10.81 -21.16
N PRO A 19 -10.88 -11.74 -20.76
CA PRO A 19 -11.11 -13.18 -20.91
C PRO A 19 -12.35 -13.73 -20.19
N ASP A 20 -12.88 -13.02 -19.20
CA ASP A 20 -14.07 -13.37 -18.44
C ASP A 20 -15.38 -12.84 -19.08
N GLY A 21 -15.29 -12.20 -20.24
CA GLY A 21 -16.41 -11.54 -20.91
C GLY A 21 -16.60 -10.07 -20.50
N GLY A 22 -15.79 -9.55 -19.58
CA GLY A 22 -15.78 -8.15 -19.19
C GLY A 22 -15.15 -7.24 -20.25
N THR A 23 -15.10 -5.95 -19.96
CA THR A 23 -14.49 -4.93 -20.84
C THR A 23 -13.60 -3.99 -20.05
N SER A 24 -12.32 -3.89 -20.44
CA SER A 24 -11.47 -2.79 -20.01
C SER A 24 -11.74 -1.57 -20.89
N CYS A 25 -11.97 -0.41 -20.29
CA CYS A 25 -12.20 0.87 -20.96
C CYS A 25 -11.12 1.84 -20.50
N PHE A 26 -10.29 2.30 -21.43
CA PHE A 26 -9.23 3.27 -21.16
C PHE A 26 -9.68 4.66 -21.60
N TYR A 27 -9.55 5.63 -20.70
CA TYR A 27 -9.99 7.01 -20.89
C TYR A 27 -8.84 7.98 -20.73
N ARG A 28 -8.88 9.08 -21.48
CA ARG A 28 -8.14 10.30 -21.20
C ARG A 28 -9.01 11.24 -20.38
N THR A 29 -8.42 11.88 -19.39
CA THR A 29 -9.08 12.93 -18.58
C THR A 29 -8.25 14.21 -18.64
N ASN A 30 -8.77 15.30 -18.07
CA ASN A 30 -8.01 16.55 -17.96
C ASN A 30 -6.76 16.44 -17.07
N SER A 31 -6.66 15.38 -16.26
CA SER A 31 -5.58 15.16 -15.29
C SER A 31 -4.75 13.91 -15.57
N GLY A 32 -4.97 13.24 -16.70
CA GLY A 32 -4.21 12.08 -17.11
C GLY A 32 -5.07 11.02 -17.77
N PHE A 33 -5.03 9.80 -17.24
CA PHE A 33 -5.77 8.68 -17.80
C PHE A 33 -6.50 7.89 -16.71
N GLU A 34 -7.56 7.20 -17.10
CA GLU A 34 -8.29 6.28 -16.24
C GLU A 34 -8.53 4.97 -16.98
N THR A 35 -8.60 3.86 -16.24
CA THR A 35 -9.01 2.57 -16.76
C THR A 35 -10.18 2.07 -15.94
N ASP A 36 -11.34 1.90 -16.56
CA ASP A 36 -12.45 1.14 -15.96
C ASP A 36 -12.35 -0.31 -16.40
N ILE A 37 -12.50 -1.25 -15.48
CA ILE A 37 -12.77 -2.66 -15.80
C ILE A 37 -14.24 -2.91 -15.52
N LEU A 38 -14.99 -3.28 -16.54
CA LEU A 38 -16.41 -3.62 -16.46
C LEU A 38 -16.58 -5.15 -16.47
N SER A 39 -17.52 -5.65 -15.68
CA SER A 39 -17.95 -7.06 -15.74
C SER A 39 -18.69 -7.34 -17.07
N PRO A 40 -18.95 -8.61 -17.41
CA PRO A 40 -19.76 -8.96 -18.59
C PRO A 40 -21.15 -8.31 -18.59
N ASP A 41 -21.70 -8.11 -17.39
CA ASP A 41 -23.01 -7.49 -17.18
C ASP A 41 -22.95 -5.94 -17.14
N GLY A 42 -21.77 -5.36 -17.36
CA GLY A 42 -21.56 -3.91 -17.45
C GLY A 42 -21.33 -3.19 -16.12
N PHE A 43 -21.12 -3.91 -15.01
CA PHE A 43 -20.83 -3.30 -13.71
C PHE A 43 -19.36 -2.90 -13.60
N LEU A 44 -19.08 -1.73 -13.03
CA LEU A 44 -17.70 -1.30 -12.76
C LEU A 44 -17.07 -2.17 -11.66
N VAL A 45 -16.06 -2.95 -12.03
CA VAL A 45 -15.27 -3.83 -11.15
C VAL A 45 -14.09 -3.08 -10.57
N SER A 46 -13.37 -2.31 -11.40
CA SER A 46 -12.15 -1.62 -10.96
C SER A 46 -11.96 -0.31 -11.71
N ARG A 47 -11.37 0.68 -11.03
CA ARG A 47 -10.92 1.93 -11.65
C ARG A 47 -9.47 2.19 -11.26
N GLY A 48 -8.60 2.27 -12.27
CA GLY A 48 -7.22 2.74 -12.11
C GLY A 48 -7.08 4.14 -12.69
N SER A 49 -6.11 4.91 -12.19
CA SER A 49 -5.83 6.26 -12.69
C SER A 49 -4.33 6.47 -12.83
N LEU A 50 -3.93 7.09 -13.93
CA LEU A 50 -2.55 7.47 -14.26
C LEU A 50 -2.47 8.99 -14.46
N GLY A 51 -1.31 9.56 -14.19
CA GLY A 51 -0.98 10.94 -14.54
C GLY A 51 -0.89 11.14 -16.06
N PRO A 52 -0.73 12.39 -16.53
CA PRO A 52 -0.70 12.75 -17.95
C PRO A 52 0.49 12.17 -18.74
N ASP A 53 1.51 11.67 -18.04
CA ASP A 53 2.66 10.95 -18.58
C ASP A 53 2.52 9.41 -18.52
N SER A 54 1.31 8.91 -18.20
CA SER A 54 1.04 7.50 -17.90
C SER A 54 1.75 6.97 -16.64
N ALA A 55 2.28 7.85 -15.78
CA ALA A 55 2.84 7.44 -14.49
C ALA A 55 1.71 7.09 -13.49
N PRO A 56 1.94 6.18 -12.54
CA PRO A 56 1.04 5.95 -11.42
C PRO A 56 0.72 7.26 -10.68
N ILE A 57 -0.54 7.51 -10.34
CA ILE A 57 -0.91 8.72 -9.59
C ILE A 57 -0.32 8.68 -8.17
N GLU A 58 0.35 9.77 -7.78
CA GLU A 58 0.84 9.98 -6.43
C GLU A 58 -0.32 10.34 -5.49
N SER A 59 -0.75 9.43 -4.62
CA SER A 59 -1.88 9.66 -3.73
C SER A 59 -1.81 8.83 -2.44
N THR A 60 -2.32 9.43 -1.36
CA THR A 60 -2.53 8.77 -0.06
C THR A 60 -3.94 8.20 0.09
N SER A 61 -4.88 8.54 -0.79
CA SER A 61 -6.31 8.24 -0.61
C SER A 61 -6.97 7.62 -1.83
N GLN A 62 -6.30 7.60 -2.98
CA GLN A 62 -6.75 6.91 -4.18
C GLN A 62 -5.76 5.79 -4.50
N PRO A 63 -6.23 4.54 -4.67
CA PRO A 63 -5.33 3.44 -4.97
C PRO A 63 -4.76 3.59 -6.37
N SER A 64 -3.46 3.34 -6.48
CA SER A 64 -2.75 3.22 -7.76
C SER A 64 -2.96 1.85 -8.43
N LEU A 65 -3.34 0.83 -7.63
CA LEU A 65 -3.56 -0.54 -8.08
C LEU A 65 -4.57 -1.24 -7.18
N VAL A 66 -5.51 -1.98 -7.80
CA VAL A 66 -6.49 -2.83 -7.11
C VAL A 66 -6.61 -4.15 -7.88
N HIS A 67 -6.44 -5.27 -7.18
CA HIS A 67 -6.68 -6.61 -7.72
C HIS A 67 -7.95 -7.23 -7.13
N TRP A 68 -8.64 -8.00 -7.96
CA TRP A 68 -9.87 -8.71 -7.63
C TRP A 68 -9.71 -10.19 -7.98
N ASN A 69 -10.32 -11.08 -7.21
CA ASN A 69 -10.48 -12.49 -7.60
C ASN A 69 -11.72 -12.70 -8.47
N ARG A 70 -11.92 -13.94 -8.96
CA ARG A 70 -13.06 -14.30 -9.82
C ARG A 70 -14.42 -14.15 -9.12
N GLN A 71 -14.45 -14.07 -7.79
CA GLN A 71 -15.65 -13.89 -6.99
C GLN A 71 -15.96 -12.41 -6.72
N GLY A 72 -15.19 -11.49 -7.29
CA GLY A 72 -15.37 -10.06 -7.07
C GLY A 72 -14.91 -9.58 -5.70
N GLN A 73 -14.03 -10.32 -5.02
CA GLN A 73 -13.41 -9.89 -3.77
C GLN A 73 -12.06 -9.23 -4.06
N VAL A 74 -11.79 -8.10 -3.40
CA VAL A 74 -10.47 -7.44 -3.43
C VAL A 74 -9.41 -8.37 -2.84
N THR A 75 -8.35 -8.63 -3.59
CA THR A 75 -7.22 -9.44 -3.14
C THR A 75 -5.97 -8.61 -2.84
N PHE A 76 -5.88 -7.41 -3.41
CA PHE A 76 -4.76 -6.50 -3.19
C PHE A 76 -5.15 -5.05 -3.48
N VAL A 77 -4.61 -4.11 -2.70
CA VAL A 77 -4.73 -2.67 -2.92
C VAL A 77 -3.36 -2.03 -2.68
N SER A 78 -2.95 -1.08 -3.51
CA SER A 78 -1.74 -0.29 -3.29
C SER A 78 -1.95 1.19 -3.59
N PHE A 79 -1.48 2.03 -2.67
CA PHE A 79 -1.36 3.47 -2.75
C PHE A 79 0.12 3.83 -2.97
N ARG A 80 0.38 4.98 -3.59
CA ARG A 80 1.75 5.45 -3.90
C ARG A 80 1.89 6.90 -3.51
N PRO A 81 2.04 7.24 -2.22
CA PRO A 81 2.24 8.63 -1.83
C PRO A 81 3.67 9.08 -2.16
N ASN A 82 3.84 10.36 -2.49
CA ASN A 82 5.16 10.97 -2.57
C ASN A 82 5.65 11.46 -1.19
N SER A 83 6.94 11.77 -1.07
CA SER A 83 7.56 12.20 0.20
C SER A 83 6.92 13.45 0.81
N ARG A 84 6.39 14.36 -0.01
CA ARG A 84 5.70 15.57 0.46
C ARG A 84 4.34 15.24 1.08
N GLN A 85 3.59 14.31 0.49
CA GLN A 85 2.30 13.85 1.00
C GLN A 85 2.46 13.11 2.32
N VAL A 86 3.46 12.23 2.42
CA VAL A 86 3.78 11.50 3.67
C VAL A 86 4.13 12.49 4.79
N LYS A 87 5.05 13.44 4.55
CA LYS A 87 5.41 14.47 5.54
C LYS A 87 4.23 15.35 5.96
N ARG A 88 3.32 15.66 5.03
CA ARG A 88 2.13 16.43 5.34
C ARG A 88 1.17 15.63 6.21
N TYR A 89 0.95 14.36 5.92
CA TYR A 89 0.11 13.48 6.72
C TYR A 89 0.59 13.45 8.18
N PHE A 90 1.89 13.21 8.40
CA PHE A 90 2.47 13.15 9.75
C PHE A 90 2.63 14.50 10.47
N ARG A 91 2.28 15.61 9.82
CA ARG A 91 2.15 16.91 10.51
C ARG A 91 0.90 16.97 11.37
N ASP A 92 -0.15 16.29 10.93
CA ASP A 92 -1.50 16.43 11.47
C ASP A 92 -1.91 15.19 12.31
N THR A 93 -1.18 14.07 12.21
CA THR A 93 -1.46 12.82 12.93
C THR A 93 -0.19 11.99 13.15
N SER A 94 -0.21 11.14 14.17
CA SER A 94 0.82 10.10 14.41
C SER A 94 0.34 8.68 14.05
N ALA A 95 -0.88 8.54 13.53
CA ALA A 95 -1.42 7.25 13.10
C ALA A 95 -0.61 6.69 11.91
N PRO A 96 -0.47 5.35 11.76
CA PRO A 96 0.17 4.78 10.57
C PRO A 96 -0.58 5.14 9.27
N LEU A 97 0.18 5.45 8.22
CA LEU A 97 -0.35 5.65 6.86
C LEU A 97 -0.21 4.35 6.07
N THR A 98 -1.27 3.55 6.00
CA THR A 98 -1.26 2.30 5.23
C THR A 98 -1.30 2.56 3.73
N THR A 99 -0.36 1.97 3.01
CA THR A 99 -0.19 2.11 1.55
C THR A 99 -0.36 0.81 0.79
N GLY A 100 -0.58 -0.31 1.47
CA GLY A 100 -0.86 -1.58 0.82
C GLY A 100 -1.72 -2.48 1.69
N TYR A 101 -2.63 -3.21 1.04
CA TYR A 101 -3.42 -4.26 1.65
C TYR A 101 -3.35 -5.52 0.80
N ALA A 102 -3.39 -6.69 1.43
CA ALA A 102 -3.56 -7.96 0.73
C ALA A 102 -4.57 -8.86 1.46
N LEU A 103 -5.25 -9.71 0.69
CA LEU A 103 -6.16 -10.71 1.25
C LEU A 103 -5.36 -11.88 1.82
N VAL A 104 -5.44 -12.06 3.14
CA VAL A 104 -4.76 -13.10 3.90
C VAL A 104 -5.81 -13.78 4.77
N ALA A 105 -5.94 -15.10 4.64
CA ALA A 105 -6.92 -15.90 5.40
C ALA A 105 -8.36 -15.32 5.38
N GLY A 106 -8.77 -14.69 4.27
CA GLY A 106 -10.10 -14.11 4.12
C GLY A 106 -10.25 -12.66 4.61
N GLN A 107 -9.19 -12.05 5.15
CA GLN A 107 -9.19 -10.67 5.64
C GLN A 107 -8.20 -9.80 4.86
N LEU A 108 -8.55 -8.54 4.61
CA LEU A 108 -7.61 -7.56 4.04
C LEU A 108 -6.70 -7.06 5.16
N LEU A 109 -5.42 -7.41 5.09
CA LEU A 109 -4.41 -7.02 6.08
C LEU A 109 -3.41 -6.02 5.47
N PRO A 110 -2.90 -5.05 6.26
CA PRO A 110 -1.86 -4.12 5.83
C PRO A 110 -0.58 -4.83 5.39
N THR A 111 -0.05 -4.53 4.20
CA THR A 111 1.21 -5.11 3.70
C THR A 111 2.30 -4.07 3.46
N SER A 112 1.95 -2.79 3.42
CA SER A 112 2.92 -1.70 3.47
C SER A 112 2.30 -0.49 4.14
N TYR A 113 3.08 0.24 4.92
CA TYR A 113 2.65 1.47 5.56
C TYR A 113 3.85 2.35 5.92
N TYR A 114 3.57 3.62 6.19
CA TYR A 114 4.51 4.52 6.87
C TYR A 114 4.09 4.70 8.33
N ALA A 115 5.05 4.88 9.23
CA ALA A 115 4.80 5.17 10.64
C ALA A 115 5.87 6.11 11.20
N LEU A 116 5.57 6.78 12.31
CA LEU A 116 6.58 7.50 13.07
C LEU A 116 7.31 6.53 13.99
N ASP A 117 8.64 6.54 13.94
CA ASP A 117 9.45 5.87 14.95
C ASP A 117 9.33 6.63 16.28
N PRO A 118 8.88 5.98 17.37
CA PRO A 118 8.64 6.65 18.64
C PRO A 118 9.93 7.15 19.32
N GLY A 119 11.09 6.58 18.99
CA GLY A 119 12.37 6.98 19.58
C GLY A 119 12.97 8.22 18.91
N SER A 120 13.07 8.20 17.59
CA SER A 120 13.73 9.24 16.78
C SER A 120 12.76 10.31 16.25
N GLY A 121 11.47 10.00 16.14
CA GLY A 121 10.48 10.83 15.45
C GLY A 121 10.63 10.83 13.93
N GLU A 122 11.49 9.96 13.37
CA GLU A 122 11.62 9.78 11.94
C GLU A 122 10.41 9.05 11.34
N ILE A 123 10.22 9.20 10.03
CA ILE A 123 9.18 8.47 9.30
C ILE A 123 9.82 7.24 8.68
N ASP A 124 9.30 6.08 9.07
CA ASP A 124 9.74 4.79 8.59
C ASP A 124 8.76 4.24 7.57
N GLN A 125 9.27 3.41 6.67
CA GLN A 125 8.45 2.61 5.77
C GLN A 125 8.56 1.14 6.18
N THR A 126 7.42 0.50 6.42
CA THR A 126 7.37 -0.92 6.78
C THR A 126 6.64 -1.73 5.72
N PHE A 127 7.21 -2.88 5.37
CA PHE A 127 6.60 -3.92 4.54
C PHE A 127 6.32 -5.15 5.38
N VAL A 128 5.12 -5.70 5.29
CA VAL A 128 4.67 -6.85 6.07
C VAL A 128 4.32 -8.01 5.16
N SER A 129 4.89 -9.18 5.47
CA SER A 129 4.62 -10.45 4.83
C SER A 129 3.95 -11.39 5.82
N TYR A 130 2.86 -12.01 5.38
CA TYR A 130 2.10 -13.00 6.15
C TYR A 130 2.34 -14.39 5.57
N TRP A 131 2.71 -15.33 6.42
CA TRP A 131 3.05 -16.69 6.02
C TRP A 131 1.90 -17.66 6.30
N ALA A 132 1.80 -18.72 5.50
CA ALA A 132 0.80 -19.77 5.71
C ALA A 132 0.92 -20.49 7.07
N SER A 133 2.10 -20.41 7.72
CA SER A 133 2.33 -20.92 9.07
C SER A 133 1.73 -20.05 10.18
N GLY A 134 1.17 -18.89 9.86
CA GLY A 134 0.75 -17.87 10.85
C GLY A 134 1.86 -16.91 11.26
N ALA A 135 3.12 -17.18 10.86
CA ALA A 135 4.22 -16.26 11.10
C ALA A 135 4.04 -14.95 10.33
N VAL A 136 4.58 -13.87 10.88
CA VAL A 136 4.61 -12.55 10.24
C VAL A 136 6.05 -12.09 10.13
N SER A 137 6.40 -11.43 9.03
CA SER A 137 7.70 -10.78 8.88
C SER A 137 7.50 -9.33 8.51
N ALA A 138 8.10 -8.41 9.26
CA ALA A 138 8.08 -6.99 8.97
C ALA A 138 9.50 -6.51 8.66
N ILE A 139 9.66 -5.79 7.55
CA ILE A 139 10.88 -5.08 7.20
C ILE A 139 10.60 -3.60 7.30
N THR A 140 11.26 -2.92 8.24
CA THR A 140 11.14 -1.48 8.45
C THR A 140 12.40 -0.80 7.95
N THR A 141 12.27 0.17 7.05
CA THR A 141 13.36 0.96 6.50
C THR A 141 13.25 2.39 6.98
N TYR A 142 14.31 2.89 7.61
CA TYR A 142 14.43 4.30 7.96
C TYR A 142 14.67 5.12 6.70
N CYS A 143 13.71 5.96 6.34
CA CYS A 143 13.75 6.69 5.08
C CYS A 143 14.89 7.73 5.02
N ALA A 144 15.46 8.12 6.15
CA ALA A 144 16.51 9.13 6.24
C ALA A 144 17.90 8.59 5.89
N ASN A 145 18.23 7.37 6.32
CA ASN A 145 19.57 6.79 6.20
C ASN A 145 19.60 5.44 5.46
N GLY A 146 18.44 4.85 5.15
CA GLY A 146 18.34 3.57 4.42
C GLY A 146 18.66 2.34 5.27
N ASP A 147 18.88 2.50 6.57
CA ASP A 147 19.01 1.38 7.50
C ASP A 147 17.69 0.62 7.57
N ALA A 148 17.75 -0.71 7.78
CA ALA A 148 16.57 -1.54 7.84
C ALA A 148 16.61 -2.57 8.97
N TRP A 149 15.44 -2.81 9.56
CA TRP A 149 15.21 -3.91 10.48
C TRP A 149 14.29 -4.93 9.85
N LEU A 150 14.71 -6.20 9.81
CA LEU A 150 13.80 -7.33 9.62
C LEU A 150 13.46 -7.88 11.00
N THR A 151 12.18 -8.02 11.30
CA THR A 151 11.72 -8.71 12.50
C THR A 151 10.68 -9.74 12.13
N ARG A 152 10.85 -10.95 12.65
CA ARG A 152 9.87 -12.03 12.50
C ARG A 152 9.06 -12.13 13.79
N TYR A 153 7.77 -12.39 13.64
CA TYR A 153 6.85 -12.53 14.76
C TYR A 153 6.07 -13.83 14.63
N ASN A 154 5.72 -14.40 15.78
CA ASN A 154 4.64 -15.38 15.87
C ASN A 154 3.29 -14.72 15.56
N GLU A 155 2.27 -15.55 15.35
CA GLU A 155 0.89 -15.10 15.11
C GLU A 155 0.35 -14.22 16.26
N ASP A 156 0.75 -14.51 17.50
CA ASP A 156 0.40 -13.71 18.69
C ASP A 156 1.12 -12.35 18.78
N GLY A 157 2.05 -12.07 17.85
CA GLY A 157 2.83 -10.84 17.81
C GLY A 157 4.10 -10.84 18.65
N THR A 158 4.46 -11.96 19.29
CA THR A 158 5.76 -12.09 19.97
C THR A 158 6.88 -12.13 18.94
N ALA A 159 7.93 -11.33 19.14
CA ALA A 159 9.10 -11.33 18.25
C ALA A 159 9.87 -12.65 18.38
N LEU A 160 10.12 -13.30 17.25
CA LEU A 160 10.91 -14.52 17.11
C LEU A 160 12.40 -14.20 17.03
N ASP A 161 12.75 -13.30 16.12
CA ASP A 161 14.11 -12.83 15.87
C ASP A 161 14.09 -11.49 15.14
N GLN A 162 15.26 -10.85 15.15
CA GLN A 162 15.49 -9.56 14.58
C GLN A 162 16.87 -9.51 13.93
N HIS A 163 16.92 -8.90 12.75
CA HIS A 163 18.12 -8.70 11.96
C HIS A 163 18.21 -7.22 11.57
N PHE A 164 19.42 -6.66 11.59
CA PHE A 164 19.69 -5.27 11.25
C PHE A 164 20.57 -5.18 10.00
N PHE A 165 20.18 -4.31 9.08
CA PHE A 165 20.85 -4.07 7.82
C PHE A 165 21.29 -2.62 7.71
N LYS A 166 22.58 -2.42 7.41
CA LYS A 166 23.18 -1.13 7.13
C LYS A 166 23.80 -1.17 5.75
N ASP A 167 23.49 -0.18 4.91
CA ASP A 167 23.93 -0.12 3.51
C ASP A 167 23.60 -1.40 2.71
N GLY A 168 22.48 -2.05 3.04
CA GLY A 168 22.02 -3.30 2.42
C GLY A 168 22.73 -4.57 2.90
N MET A 169 23.62 -4.48 3.88
CA MET A 169 24.35 -5.62 4.46
C MET A 169 23.91 -5.89 5.89
N GLU A 170 23.71 -7.15 6.25
CA GLU A 170 23.42 -7.54 7.63
C GLU A 170 24.65 -7.28 8.51
N VAL A 171 24.45 -6.62 9.65
CA VAL A 171 25.51 -6.32 10.63
C VAL A 171 25.04 -6.65 12.05
N PRO A 172 25.95 -6.85 13.03
CA PRO A 172 25.56 -7.10 14.41
C PRO A 172 24.62 -6.01 14.95
N LEU A 173 23.61 -6.43 15.71
CA LEU A 173 22.58 -5.55 16.27
C LEU A 173 23.24 -4.44 17.12
N PRO A 174 22.96 -3.16 16.88
CA PRO A 174 23.26 -2.12 17.86
C PRO A 174 22.48 -2.40 19.16
N GLU A 175 22.89 -1.79 20.29
CA GLU A 175 22.19 -1.96 21.57
C GLU A 175 20.67 -1.80 21.39
N ASN A 176 19.92 -2.84 21.79
CA ASN A 176 18.56 -3.14 21.38
C ASN A 176 17.59 -1.94 21.56
N PRO A 177 17.10 -1.30 20.47
CA PRO A 177 16.17 -0.17 20.53
C PRO A 177 14.70 -0.59 20.76
N GLY A 178 14.41 -1.90 20.85
CA GLY A 178 13.06 -2.45 20.83
C GLY A 178 12.69 -3.06 19.47
N ALA A 179 11.65 -3.89 19.44
CA ALA A 179 11.17 -4.47 18.19
C ALA A 179 10.44 -3.41 17.34
N PRO A 180 10.68 -3.34 16.02
CA PRO A 180 9.89 -2.55 15.08
C PRO A 180 8.40 -2.85 15.23
N TYR A 181 7.57 -1.90 14.80
CA TYR A 181 6.14 -2.09 14.79
C TYR A 181 5.75 -3.15 13.73
N LYS A 182 4.88 -4.09 14.09
CA LYS A 182 4.39 -5.13 13.16
C LYS A 182 3.23 -4.67 12.27
N GLY A 183 2.73 -3.44 12.46
CA GLY A 183 1.58 -2.93 11.73
C GLY A 183 0.24 -3.30 12.37
N ASP A 184 0.17 -3.23 13.71
CA ASP A 184 -0.97 -3.72 14.48
C ASP A 184 -2.32 -3.14 14.01
N THR A 185 -3.34 -4.01 13.89
CA THR A 185 -4.65 -3.70 13.30
C THR A 185 -5.62 -2.99 14.24
N GLY A 186 -5.12 -2.40 15.33
CA GLY A 186 -5.85 -1.71 16.39
C GLY A 186 -7.37 -1.87 16.38
N ASN A 187 -7.89 -2.99 16.91
CA ASN A 187 -9.20 -2.97 17.55
C ASN A 187 -8.96 -2.55 18.99
N SER A 188 -8.98 -1.24 19.24
CA SER A 188 -9.15 -0.66 20.56
C SER A 188 -10.36 0.27 20.54
#